data_AF-A0A938TEE1-F1
#
_entry.id   AF-A0A938TEE1-F1
#
_cell.length_a   1.000
_cell.length_b   1.000
_cell.length_c   1.000
_cell.angle_alpha   90.00
_cell.angle_beta   90.00
_cell.angle_gamma   90.00
#
_symmetry.space_group_name_H-M   'P 1'
#
loop_
_entity.id
_entity.type
_entity.pdbx_description
1 polymer ?
#
loop_
_entity_poly.entity_id
_entity_poly.type
_entity_poly.pdbx_seq_one_letter_code
_entity_poly.pdbx_strand_id
1 'polypeptide(L)'
;MKPTLTLLTALLLAPLAALHATTWYVSPGGSDTNSGLTAELPLRSIPHAIALSTRSLGPGPLAKPATVILMDGIHVLDEPVTLTLTNAWPLSIKAAPGAKPVVTGARRLGGWVAGKVPTTGAPCLMTERPEVRSGAWYFRQLFVNGRRAQRPRLPREGYSRVERLIPSNEEGRILSTAFKNRFVFREGDIRAWTNQGDVNAMVLHYWQHAWLPLTNVDLASRTAYFTWGTFMPLVHSHPSHGVADWIKQETPYPHQTWYLGASYFMDNVFEELREPGQWYLDRPAGRLYYIPLPGESAASLEAWAPRLTNYFSFQGDWRKGVYLTGLTIEGISFRHSEIDHQAHRGTGNWWGNYGPSLLIFSGTRQVAVRDCVFESLGECGIDIAYGNSDVELSGNRFRDLGSGAIKAVGTWREKTPEENERGRLTQLRVTDNDISGYGRVFPGSVALIVEMAARSVLAQNRITDGYFTAINCSGGSMDN
;
A
#
# COMPACT_ATOMS: atom_id res chain seq x y z
N MET A 1 23.28 -69.08 39.77
CA MET A 1 23.99 -67.80 39.91
C MET A 1 24.16 -67.19 38.52
N LYS A 2 23.44 -66.11 38.22
CA LYS A 2 23.61 -65.28 37.01
C LYS A 2 23.99 -63.88 37.51
N PRO A 3 25.02 -63.20 36.98
CA PRO A 3 25.33 -61.84 37.39
C PRO A 3 24.47 -60.85 36.60
N THR A 4 23.77 -59.98 37.32
CA THR A 4 23.01 -58.85 36.76
C THR A 4 24.00 -57.70 36.51
N LEU A 5 24.16 -57.30 35.25
CA LEU A 5 24.99 -56.17 34.84
C LEU A 5 24.14 -54.89 34.95
N THR A 6 24.44 -54.02 35.93
CA THR A 6 23.79 -52.72 36.08
C THR A 6 24.56 -51.68 35.26
N LEU A 7 23.98 -51.23 34.13
CA LEU A 7 24.52 -50.13 33.34
C LEU A 7 24.13 -48.79 34.01
N LEU A 8 25.11 -48.05 34.53
CA LEU A 8 24.95 -46.65 34.93
C LEU A 8 25.12 -45.77 33.69
N THR A 9 24.02 -45.23 33.17
CA THR A 9 24.04 -44.16 32.16
C THR A 9 24.33 -42.83 32.84
N ALA A 10 25.56 -42.34 32.71
CA ALA A 10 25.92 -40.98 33.09
C ALA A 10 25.28 -40.00 32.07
N LEU A 11 24.26 -39.27 32.49
CA LEU A 11 23.73 -38.12 31.75
C LEU A 11 24.78 -37.00 31.81
N LEU A 12 25.56 -36.82 30.73
CA LEU A 12 26.33 -35.60 30.51
C LEU A 12 25.35 -34.44 30.25
N LEU A 13 25.02 -33.68 31.30
CA LEU A 13 24.47 -32.33 31.13
C LEU A 13 25.58 -31.45 30.54
N ALA A 14 25.59 -31.30 29.21
CA ALA A 14 26.27 -30.18 28.59
C ALA A 14 25.55 -28.88 29.03
N PRO A 15 26.27 -27.84 29.48
CA PRO A 15 25.64 -26.57 29.82
C PRO A 15 25.03 -25.97 28.56
N LEU A 16 23.71 -25.77 28.56
CA LEU A 16 23.04 -24.93 27.57
C LEU A 16 23.62 -23.52 27.72
N ALA A 17 24.55 -23.14 26.84
CA ALA A 17 24.93 -21.75 26.68
C ALA A 17 23.67 -20.99 26.21
N ALA A 18 23.12 -20.13 27.07
CA ALA A 18 22.06 -19.23 26.68
C ALA A 18 22.55 -18.39 25.49
N LEU A 19 21.93 -18.59 24.31
CA LEU A 19 22.14 -17.73 23.16
C LEU A 19 21.65 -16.32 23.54
N HIS A 20 22.58 -15.44 23.93
CA HIS A 20 22.25 -14.04 24.15
C HIS A 20 21.98 -13.37 22.81
N ALA A 21 20.78 -12.82 22.68
CA ALA A 21 20.40 -12.02 21.54
C ALA A 21 21.17 -10.68 21.54
N THR A 22 21.74 -10.29 20.41
CA THR A 22 22.37 -8.97 20.30
C THR A 22 21.28 -7.91 20.18
N THR A 23 21.34 -6.87 21.02
CA THR A 23 20.37 -5.76 21.01
C THR A 23 21.02 -4.49 20.48
N TRP A 24 20.37 -3.85 19.52
CA TRP A 24 20.78 -2.58 18.92
C TRP A 24 19.74 -1.51 19.20
N TYR A 25 20.14 -0.36 19.74
CA TYR A 25 19.28 0.79 20.00
C TYR A 25 19.40 1.79 18.86
N VAL A 26 18.26 2.29 18.39
CA VAL A 26 18.17 3.27 17.31
C VAL A 26 17.36 4.47 17.79
N SER A 27 17.88 5.68 17.61
CA SER A 27 17.22 6.94 17.97
C SER A 27 17.34 7.96 16.84
N PRO A 28 16.33 8.80 16.58
CA PRO A 28 16.44 9.86 15.57
C PRO A 28 17.59 10.84 15.84
N GLY A 29 17.95 11.04 17.12
CA GLY A 29 19.08 11.87 17.54
C GLY A 29 20.42 11.12 17.68
N GLY A 30 20.46 9.83 17.34
CA GLY A 30 21.66 9.00 17.44
C GLY A 30 22.69 9.26 16.33
N SER A 31 23.74 8.43 16.30
CA SER A 31 24.77 8.44 15.24
C SER A 31 25.13 7.01 14.84
N ASP A 32 25.26 6.74 13.55
CA ASP A 32 25.72 5.44 13.04
C ASP A 32 27.22 5.18 13.31
N THR A 33 27.93 6.15 13.90
CA THR A 33 29.27 5.94 14.46
C THR A 33 29.24 5.45 15.90
N ASN A 34 28.08 5.45 16.56
CA ASN A 34 27.95 4.94 17.93
C ASN A 34 27.99 3.41 17.94
N SER A 35 28.23 2.81 19.11
CA SER A 35 28.21 1.36 19.24
C SER A 35 26.82 0.77 18.96
N GLY A 36 25.74 1.50 19.29
CA GLY A 36 24.37 1.00 19.18
C GLY A 36 23.99 -0.05 20.22
N LEU A 37 24.91 -0.50 21.07
CA LEU A 37 24.67 -1.60 22.01
C LEU A 37 24.00 -1.17 23.32
N THR A 38 23.89 0.14 23.56
CA THR A 38 23.22 0.72 24.73
C THR A 38 22.32 1.89 24.32
N ALA A 39 21.38 2.25 25.19
CA ALA A 39 20.44 3.34 24.93
C ALA A 39 21.10 4.73 24.97
N GLU A 40 22.25 4.87 25.63
CA GLU A 40 23.02 6.11 25.74
C GLU A 40 23.84 6.42 24.49
N LEU A 41 24.19 5.38 23.72
CA LEU A 41 24.95 5.48 22.46
C LEU A 41 24.17 4.80 21.31
N PRO A 42 22.95 5.28 20.98
CA PRO A 42 22.13 4.65 19.96
C PRO A 42 22.64 4.96 18.55
N LEU A 43 22.41 4.02 17.63
CA LEU A 43 22.54 4.26 16.19
C LEU A 43 21.49 5.27 15.73
N ARG A 44 21.71 5.87 14.55
CA ARG A 44 20.73 6.77 13.94
C ARG A 44 19.76 6.01 13.05
N SER A 45 20.26 5.04 12.28
CA SER A 45 19.50 4.47 11.17
C SER A 45 19.12 3.00 11.40
N ILE A 46 17.83 2.71 11.15
CA ILE A 46 17.28 1.35 11.19
C ILE A 46 18.00 0.42 10.20
N PRO A 47 18.25 0.81 8.93
CA PRO A 47 18.97 -0.05 7.99
C PRO A 47 20.37 -0.44 8.49
N HIS A 48 21.08 0.48 9.15
CA HIS A 48 22.41 0.20 9.69
C HIS A 48 22.37 -0.77 10.87
N ALA A 49 21.44 -0.59 11.81
CA ALA A 49 21.24 -1.54 12.92
C ALA A 49 20.91 -2.96 12.42
N ILE A 50 20.06 -3.05 11.40
CA ILE A 50 19.75 -4.32 10.74
C ILE A 50 21.01 -4.90 10.09
N ALA A 51 21.78 -4.12 9.32
CA ALA A 51 23.02 -4.59 8.68
C ALA A 51 24.09 -5.05 9.71
N LEU A 52 24.19 -4.41 10.86
CA LEU A 52 25.07 -4.85 11.94
C LEU A 52 24.60 -6.16 12.57
N SER A 53 23.29 -6.32 12.70
CA SER A 53 22.68 -7.59 13.12
C SER A 53 23.05 -8.73 12.18
N THR A 54 23.23 -8.45 10.87
CA THR A 54 23.56 -9.48 9.88
C THR A 54 25.03 -9.88 9.85
N ARG A 55 25.94 -8.91 9.99
CA ARG A 55 27.39 -9.13 9.94
C ARG A 55 27.96 -9.81 11.18
N SER A 56 27.29 -9.67 12.32
CA SER A 56 27.71 -10.24 13.61
C SER A 56 27.53 -11.76 13.69
N LEU A 57 26.96 -12.36 12.65
CA LEU A 57 26.62 -13.77 12.56
C LEU A 57 27.54 -14.43 11.53
N GLY A 58 28.58 -15.11 12.01
CA GLY A 58 29.44 -15.93 11.16
C GLY A 58 28.65 -17.02 10.42
N PRO A 59 29.23 -17.65 9.38
CA PRO A 59 28.57 -18.73 8.65
C PRO A 59 28.29 -19.91 9.58
N GLY A 60 27.01 -20.17 9.88
CA GLY A 60 26.58 -21.27 10.74
C GLY A 60 25.06 -21.48 10.70
N PRO A 61 24.57 -22.72 10.97
CA PRO A 61 23.19 -23.12 10.72
C PRO A 61 22.12 -22.51 11.65
N LEU A 62 22.52 -21.78 12.70
CA LEU A 62 21.61 -21.02 13.56
C LEU A 62 22.27 -19.69 13.91
N ALA A 63 21.84 -18.62 13.23
CA ALA A 63 22.22 -17.27 13.57
C ALA A 63 21.61 -16.90 14.94
N LYS A 64 22.38 -16.19 15.79
CA LYS A 64 21.86 -15.70 17.08
C LYS A 64 20.72 -14.73 16.81
N PRO A 65 19.60 -14.80 17.57
CA PRO A 65 18.54 -13.81 17.46
C PRO A 65 19.09 -12.38 17.61
N ALA A 66 18.61 -11.45 16.80
CA ALA A 66 18.94 -10.04 16.93
C ALA A 66 17.68 -9.24 17.28
N THR A 67 17.86 -8.19 18.08
CA THR A 67 16.80 -7.25 18.43
C THR A 67 17.23 -5.83 18.08
N VAL A 68 16.38 -5.11 17.36
CA VAL A 68 16.52 -3.67 17.10
C VAL A 68 15.44 -2.96 17.91
N ILE A 69 15.86 -2.14 18.87
CA ILE A 69 15.00 -1.33 19.74
C ILE A 69 14.93 0.09 19.19
N LEU A 70 13.73 0.53 18.79
CA LEU A 70 13.46 1.88 18.34
C LEU A 70 13.09 2.76 19.54
N MET A 71 13.93 3.74 19.82
CA MET A 71 13.69 4.80 20.80
C MET A 71 12.64 5.78 20.28
N ASP A 72 12.11 6.61 21.18
CA ASP A 72 11.03 7.55 20.85
C ASP A 72 11.41 8.56 19.74
N GLY A 73 10.40 9.01 18.99
CA GLY A 73 10.54 10.01 17.92
C GLY A 73 10.33 9.48 16.50
N ILE A 74 10.64 10.32 15.51
CA ILE A 74 10.39 10.06 14.09
C ILE A 74 11.67 9.55 13.40
N HIS A 75 11.64 8.28 12.98
CA HIS A 75 12.69 7.60 12.23
C HIS A 75 12.39 7.68 10.73
N VAL A 76 13.17 8.48 10.01
CA VAL A 76 13.00 8.65 8.56
C VAL A 76 13.79 7.57 7.81
N LEU A 77 13.13 6.88 6.88
CA LEU A 77 13.76 5.96 5.94
C LEU A 77 14.00 6.66 4.60
N ASP A 78 15.24 6.67 4.14
CA ASP A 78 15.61 7.20 2.82
C ASP A 78 15.37 6.20 1.68
N GLU A 79 15.43 4.91 2.00
CA GLU A 79 15.23 3.78 1.10
C GLU A 79 14.54 2.60 1.82
N PRO A 80 13.84 1.71 1.10
CA PRO A 80 13.25 0.52 1.70
C PRO A 80 14.33 -0.46 2.18
N VAL A 81 14.08 -1.10 3.32
CA VAL A 81 14.95 -2.16 3.85
C VAL A 81 14.51 -3.50 3.31
N THR A 82 15.40 -4.18 2.58
CA THR A 82 15.16 -5.54 2.10
C THR A 82 16.03 -6.54 2.86
N LEU A 83 15.38 -7.56 3.42
CA LEU A 83 16.02 -8.67 4.10
C LEU A 83 15.82 -9.96 3.32
N THR A 84 16.93 -10.63 3.06
CA THR A 84 17.01 -11.92 2.37
C THR A 84 17.65 -12.97 3.28
N LEU A 85 17.77 -14.19 2.79
CA LEU A 85 18.33 -15.32 3.55
C LEU A 85 19.80 -15.14 3.94
N THR A 86 20.54 -14.31 3.21
CA THR A 86 21.94 -14.01 3.51
C THR A 86 22.11 -13.01 4.66
N ASN A 87 20.99 -12.46 5.16
CA ASN A 87 20.96 -11.26 6.00
C ASN A 87 20.44 -11.54 7.42
N ALA A 88 20.78 -12.71 8.01
CA ALA A 88 20.57 -13.11 9.41
C ALA A 88 19.15 -13.29 9.97
N TRP A 89 18.98 -14.34 10.79
CA TRP A 89 17.70 -14.81 11.34
C TRP A 89 17.91 -15.59 12.65
N PRO A 90 17.07 -15.43 13.71
CA PRO A 90 15.85 -14.59 13.84
C PRO A 90 16.06 -13.08 14.08
N LEU A 91 15.08 -12.23 13.76
CA LEU A 91 15.13 -10.76 13.94
C LEU A 91 13.85 -10.19 14.59
N SER A 92 14.02 -9.35 15.62
CA SER A 92 12.96 -8.54 16.22
C SER A 92 13.23 -7.05 16.02
N ILE A 93 12.22 -6.28 15.60
CA ILE A 93 12.26 -4.81 15.55
C ILE A 93 11.12 -4.31 16.44
N LYS A 94 11.44 -3.67 17.57
CA LYS A 94 10.46 -3.33 18.60
C LYS A 94 10.62 -1.91 19.10
N ALA A 95 9.54 -1.31 19.57
CA ALA A 95 9.64 -0.08 20.35
C ALA A 95 10.35 -0.30 21.69
N ALA A 96 11.10 0.70 22.15
CA ALA A 96 11.59 0.74 23.53
C ALA A 96 10.40 0.80 24.51
N PRO A 97 10.53 0.27 25.74
CA PRO A 97 9.45 0.33 26.73
C PRO A 97 8.92 1.75 26.92
N GLY A 98 7.61 1.94 26.70
CA GLY A 98 6.92 3.24 26.83
C GLY A 98 7.13 4.23 25.69
N ALA A 99 8.03 3.95 24.73
CA ALA A 99 8.26 4.78 23.56
C ALA A 99 7.15 4.63 22.51
N LYS A 100 6.97 5.63 21.65
CA LYS A 100 6.02 5.62 20.53
C LYS A 100 6.74 5.99 19.21
N PRO A 101 7.69 5.15 18.76
CA PRO A 101 8.46 5.44 17.56
C PRO A 101 7.56 5.49 16.33
N VAL A 102 7.79 6.48 15.47
CA VAL A 102 7.17 6.61 14.15
C VAL A 102 8.22 6.33 13.09
N VAL A 103 8.00 5.35 12.23
CA VAL A 103 8.80 5.12 11.03
C VAL A 103 8.09 5.73 9.83
N THR A 104 8.80 6.55 9.06
CA THR A 104 8.24 7.21 7.88
C THR A 104 9.23 7.27 6.72
N GLY A 105 8.74 7.00 5.51
CA GLY A 105 9.46 7.18 4.25
C GLY A 105 9.12 8.52 3.58
N ALA A 106 8.64 9.50 4.36
CA ALA A 106 8.29 10.84 3.91
C ALA A 106 9.31 11.89 4.32
N ARG A 107 9.29 13.01 3.60
CA ARG A 107 10.08 14.20 3.91
C ARG A 107 9.18 15.28 4.46
N ARG A 108 9.63 15.88 5.56
CA ARG A 108 9.00 17.09 6.09
C ARG A 108 9.27 18.26 5.15
N LEU A 109 8.23 19.02 4.86
CA LEU A 109 8.24 20.16 3.96
C LEU A 109 8.25 21.48 4.74
N GLY A 110 9.20 22.35 4.42
CA GLY A 110 9.31 23.71 4.97
C GLY A 110 9.33 24.79 3.89
N GLY A 111 9.61 26.04 4.27
CA GLY A 111 9.73 27.16 3.31
C GLY A 111 8.38 27.69 2.80
N TRP A 112 7.32 27.54 3.61
CA TRP A 112 5.98 27.99 3.25
C TRP A 112 5.85 29.51 3.33
N VAL A 113 5.30 30.12 2.28
CA VAL A 113 5.00 31.54 2.20
C VAL A 113 3.53 31.75 1.82
N ALA A 114 2.92 32.82 2.33
CA ALA A 114 1.56 33.19 1.95
C ALA A 114 1.51 33.65 0.49
N GLY A 115 0.43 33.30 -0.20
CA GLY A 115 0.21 33.66 -1.59
C GLY A 115 -1.24 33.47 -2.01
N LYS A 116 -1.47 33.47 -3.32
CA LYS A 116 -2.76 33.18 -3.94
C LYS A 116 -2.59 32.14 -5.02
N VAL A 117 -3.58 31.25 -5.15
CA VAL A 117 -3.66 30.28 -6.25
C VAL A 117 -3.83 31.05 -7.56
N PRO A 118 -2.94 30.87 -8.57
CA PRO A 118 -2.99 31.64 -9.81
C PRO A 118 -4.32 31.51 -10.58
N THR A 119 -4.91 30.31 -10.60
CA THR A 119 -6.11 30.00 -11.38
C THR A 119 -7.41 30.47 -10.72
N THR A 120 -7.42 30.61 -9.38
CA THR A 120 -8.66 30.81 -8.62
C THR A 120 -8.66 32.05 -7.73
N GLY A 121 -7.48 32.61 -7.45
CA GLY A 121 -7.28 33.72 -6.51
C GLY A 121 -7.41 33.33 -5.04
N ALA A 122 -7.67 32.06 -4.72
CA ALA A 122 -7.84 31.58 -3.35
C ALA A 122 -6.56 31.80 -2.53
N PRO A 123 -6.65 32.24 -1.27
CA PRO A 123 -5.49 32.38 -0.39
C PRO A 123 -4.86 31.00 -0.15
N CYS A 124 -3.54 30.91 -0.27
CA CYS A 124 -2.82 29.66 -0.06
C CYS A 124 -1.48 29.88 0.64
N LEU A 125 -0.93 28.80 1.18
CA LEU A 125 0.48 28.66 1.47
C LEU A 125 1.16 28.00 0.27
N MET A 126 2.32 28.50 -0.10
CA MET A 126 3.09 28.03 -1.24
C MET A 126 4.53 27.76 -0.84
N THR A 127 5.15 26.78 -1.48
CA THR A 127 6.59 26.52 -1.33
C THR A 127 7.19 26.01 -2.64
N GLU A 128 8.41 26.45 -2.93
CA GLU A 128 9.20 26.02 -4.09
C GLU A 128 9.77 24.60 -3.87
N ARG A 129 9.76 23.79 -4.92
CA ARG A 129 10.20 22.39 -4.97
C ARG A 129 11.00 22.16 -6.27
N PRO A 130 12.24 22.65 -6.35
CA PRO A 130 13.07 22.51 -7.55
C PRO A 130 13.29 21.04 -7.96
N GLU A 131 13.33 20.12 -7.01
CA GLU A 131 13.44 18.67 -7.25
C GLU A 131 12.20 18.09 -7.94
N VAL A 132 11.04 18.75 -7.83
CA VAL A 132 9.85 18.38 -8.61
C VAL A 132 9.96 18.89 -10.03
N ARG A 133 10.43 20.13 -10.21
CA ARG A 133 10.66 20.73 -11.53
C ARG A 133 11.65 19.92 -12.37
N SER A 134 12.71 19.41 -11.74
CA SER A 134 13.71 18.57 -12.39
C SER A 134 13.26 17.13 -12.64
N GLY A 135 12.09 16.73 -12.11
CA GLY A 135 11.59 15.36 -12.20
C GLY A 135 12.26 14.37 -11.23
N ALA A 136 13.13 14.83 -10.34
CA ALA A 136 13.81 13.99 -9.34
C ALA A 136 12.87 13.50 -8.22
N TRP A 137 11.73 14.18 -8.02
CA TRP A 137 10.72 13.77 -7.08
C TRP A 137 9.32 14.09 -7.59
N TYR A 138 8.40 13.15 -7.41
CA TYR A 138 6.98 13.36 -7.60
C TYR A 138 6.22 12.58 -6.53
N PHE A 139 5.26 13.24 -5.89
CA PHE A 139 4.40 12.64 -4.88
C PHE A 139 2.93 12.95 -5.16
N ARG A 140 2.05 12.02 -4.79
CA ARG A 140 0.60 12.14 -5.00
C ARG A 140 -0.17 12.26 -3.70
N GLN A 141 0.52 12.19 -2.57
CA GLN A 141 -0.06 12.41 -1.26
C GLN A 141 0.66 13.53 -0.51
N LEU A 142 -0.12 14.30 0.24
CA LEU A 142 0.37 15.30 1.18
C LEU A 142 -0.37 15.09 2.51
N PHE A 143 0.37 15.07 3.60
CA PHE A 143 -0.17 14.97 4.95
C PHE A 143 0.16 16.25 5.70
N VAL A 144 -0.86 16.93 6.20
CA VAL A 144 -0.74 18.21 6.90
C VAL A 144 -1.32 18.05 8.29
N ASN A 145 -0.52 18.31 9.32
CA ASN A 145 -0.92 18.24 10.73
C ASN A 145 -1.59 16.89 11.09
N GLY A 146 -1.02 15.79 10.57
CA GLY A 146 -1.53 14.43 10.78
C GLY A 146 -2.75 14.02 9.94
N ARG A 147 -3.21 14.87 9.01
CA ARG A 147 -4.36 14.60 8.12
C ARG A 147 -3.92 14.53 6.66
N ARG A 148 -4.46 13.57 5.90
CA ARG A 148 -4.35 13.59 4.43
C ARG A 148 -5.03 14.83 3.84
N ALA A 149 -4.25 15.66 3.17
CA ALA A 149 -4.75 16.80 2.41
C ALA A 149 -5.40 16.32 1.10
N GLN A 150 -6.47 17.00 0.69
CA GLN A 150 -7.28 16.58 -0.46
C GLN A 150 -6.73 17.17 -1.76
N ARG A 151 -6.78 16.40 -2.85
CA ARG A 151 -6.51 16.95 -4.18
C ARG A 151 -7.78 17.63 -4.70
N PRO A 152 -7.67 18.73 -5.46
CA PRO A 152 -8.83 19.37 -6.07
C PRO A 152 -9.42 18.45 -7.13
N ARG A 153 -10.74 18.37 -7.20
CA ARG A 153 -11.45 17.50 -8.13
C ARG A 153 -12.63 18.19 -8.82
N LEU A 154 -13.05 17.63 -9.95
CA LEU A 154 -14.24 18.05 -10.70
C LEU A 154 -15.16 16.84 -11.01
N PRO A 155 -16.48 16.90 -10.75
CA PRO A 155 -17.15 17.94 -9.99
C PRO A 155 -16.66 17.96 -8.53
N ARG A 156 -16.77 19.12 -7.86
CA ARG A 156 -16.35 19.26 -6.46
C ARG A 156 -17.10 18.28 -5.55
N GLU A 157 -18.41 18.17 -5.77
CA GLU A 157 -19.30 17.22 -5.10
C GLU A 157 -19.97 16.28 -6.11
N GLY A 158 -20.30 15.07 -5.68
CA GLY A 158 -20.91 14.05 -6.55
C GLY A 158 -19.99 13.54 -7.65
N TYR A 159 -20.60 13.16 -8.78
CA TYR A 159 -19.94 12.51 -9.91
C TYR A 159 -20.57 12.96 -11.23
N SER A 160 -19.74 13.09 -12.26
CA SER A 160 -20.18 13.10 -13.65
C SER A 160 -20.45 11.66 -14.12
N ARG A 161 -21.02 11.49 -15.32
CA ARG A 161 -21.29 10.17 -15.89
C ARG A 161 -20.79 10.06 -17.31
N VAL A 162 -20.16 8.92 -17.61
CA VAL A 162 -19.78 8.58 -18.99
C VAL A 162 -21.02 8.69 -19.87
N GLU A 163 -20.98 9.54 -20.90
CA GLU A 163 -22.11 9.73 -21.81
C GLU A 163 -22.24 8.53 -22.74
N ARG A 164 -21.11 8.11 -23.33
CA ARG A 164 -21.09 7.01 -24.29
C ARG A 164 -19.72 6.33 -24.33
N LEU A 165 -19.73 5.00 -24.41
CA LEU A 165 -18.53 4.21 -24.66
C LEU A 165 -18.14 4.27 -26.14
N ILE A 166 -16.84 4.16 -26.41
CA ILE A 166 -16.34 4.07 -27.78
C ILE A 166 -16.18 2.58 -28.13
N PRO A 167 -16.74 2.11 -29.27
CA PRO A 167 -16.56 0.74 -29.76
C PRO A 167 -15.10 0.30 -29.82
N SER A 168 -14.89 -0.99 -29.57
CA SER A 168 -13.59 -1.66 -29.64
C SER A 168 -13.21 -2.07 -31.07
N ASN A 169 -14.18 -2.12 -31.98
CA ASN A 169 -14.01 -2.52 -33.38
C ASN A 169 -14.99 -1.78 -34.31
N GLU A 170 -14.85 -1.99 -35.62
CA GLU A 170 -15.63 -1.35 -36.67
C GLU A 170 -17.10 -1.81 -36.68
N GLU A 171 -17.38 -3.02 -36.17
CA GLU A 171 -18.74 -3.55 -36.01
C GLU A 171 -19.51 -2.94 -34.82
N GLY A 172 -18.94 -1.93 -34.15
CA GLY A 172 -19.61 -1.21 -33.07
C GLY A 172 -19.64 -1.94 -31.72
N ARG A 173 -18.89 -3.05 -31.56
CA ARG A 173 -18.94 -3.90 -30.37
C ARG A 173 -18.02 -3.39 -29.25
N ILE A 174 -18.42 -3.65 -28.01
CA ILE A 174 -17.57 -3.47 -26.83
C ILE A 174 -17.00 -4.83 -26.44
N LEU A 175 -15.72 -5.05 -26.74
CA LEU A 175 -15.06 -6.34 -26.51
C LEU A 175 -14.45 -6.39 -25.11
N SER A 176 -14.63 -7.49 -24.38
CA SER A 176 -14.02 -7.70 -23.05
C SER A 176 -12.50 -7.86 -23.11
N THR A 177 -11.95 -8.22 -24.28
CA THR A 177 -10.51 -8.37 -24.53
C THR A 177 -9.81 -7.06 -24.88
N ALA A 178 -10.55 -6.00 -25.19
CA ALA A 178 -9.98 -4.71 -25.60
C ALA A 178 -9.94 -3.73 -24.42
N PHE A 179 -8.80 -3.07 -24.21
CA PHE A 179 -8.69 -2.01 -23.21
C PHE A 179 -9.51 -0.78 -23.62
N LYS A 180 -10.23 -0.20 -22.66
CA LYS A 180 -11.00 1.04 -22.77
C LYS A 180 -10.20 2.19 -22.19
N ASN A 181 -9.60 2.98 -23.07
CA ASN A 181 -8.76 4.12 -22.75
C ASN A 181 -9.35 5.45 -23.20
N ARG A 182 -10.64 5.48 -23.52
CA ARG A 182 -11.36 6.69 -23.93
C ARG A 182 -12.86 6.52 -23.78
N PHE A 183 -13.55 7.63 -23.55
CA PHE A 183 -15.00 7.69 -23.54
C PHE A 183 -15.49 9.07 -23.97
N VAL A 184 -16.77 9.13 -24.35
CA VAL A 184 -17.45 10.40 -24.61
C VAL A 184 -18.06 10.94 -23.34
N PHE A 185 -17.77 12.19 -23.02
CA PHE A 185 -18.26 12.90 -21.85
C PHE A 185 -19.38 13.88 -22.23
N ARG A 186 -20.22 14.24 -21.25
CA ARG A 186 -21.29 15.22 -21.47
C ARG A 186 -20.72 16.61 -21.56
N GLU A 187 -21.38 17.48 -22.33
CA GLU A 187 -20.99 18.87 -22.43
C GLU A 187 -20.80 19.52 -21.04
N GLY A 188 -19.64 20.15 -20.83
CA GLY A 188 -19.28 20.80 -19.56
C GLY A 188 -18.58 19.91 -18.51
N ASP A 189 -18.63 18.58 -18.62
CA ASP A 189 -17.99 17.68 -17.64
C ASP A 189 -16.46 17.75 -17.67
N ILE A 190 -15.88 17.84 -18.88
CA ILE A 190 -14.44 17.86 -19.13
C ILE A 190 -14.12 19.06 -20.02
N ARG A 191 -13.02 19.75 -19.70
CA ARG A 191 -12.48 20.88 -20.46
C ARG A 191 -10.96 20.76 -20.57
N ALA A 192 -10.33 21.61 -21.38
CA ALA A 192 -8.88 21.73 -21.36
C ALA A 192 -8.42 22.36 -20.04
N TRP A 193 -7.37 21.81 -19.43
CA TRP A 193 -6.82 22.27 -18.16
C TRP A 193 -5.32 22.55 -18.26
N THR A 194 -4.84 23.41 -17.38
CA THR A 194 -3.42 23.57 -17.10
C THR A 194 -2.85 22.23 -16.61
N ASN A 195 -1.66 21.86 -17.08
CA ASN A 195 -1.00 20.60 -16.73
C ASN A 195 -1.91 19.38 -16.95
N GLN A 196 -2.64 19.34 -18.07
CA GLN A 196 -3.65 18.30 -18.36
C GLN A 196 -3.15 16.86 -18.13
N GLY A 197 -1.87 16.58 -18.41
CA GLY A 197 -1.25 15.28 -18.20
C GLY A 197 -1.15 14.82 -16.72
N ASP A 198 -1.37 15.72 -15.77
CA ASP A 198 -1.41 15.41 -14.33
C ASP A 198 -2.84 15.16 -13.81
N VAL A 199 -3.86 15.39 -14.64
CA VAL A 199 -5.27 15.15 -14.31
C VAL A 199 -5.60 13.67 -14.54
N ASN A 200 -6.39 13.08 -13.64
CA ASN A 200 -6.79 11.67 -13.75
C ASN A 200 -8.31 11.55 -13.71
N ALA A 201 -8.92 10.73 -14.55
CA ALA A 201 -10.30 10.31 -14.35
C ALA A 201 -10.31 9.15 -13.35
N MET A 202 -10.94 9.34 -12.19
CA MET A 202 -11.31 8.25 -11.29
C MET A 202 -12.70 7.75 -11.69
N VAL A 203 -12.74 6.65 -12.44
CA VAL A 203 -13.98 6.04 -12.93
C VAL A 203 -14.41 4.93 -11.99
N LEU A 204 -15.60 5.05 -11.43
CA LEU A 204 -16.22 4.07 -10.54
C LEU A 204 -17.16 3.18 -11.34
N HIS A 205 -16.80 1.92 -11.50
CA HIS A 205 -17.54 0.94 -12.30
C HIS A 205 -17.59 -0.42 -11.60
N TYR A 206 -18.79 -1.01 -11.54
CA TYR A 206 -19.03 -2.26 -10.82
C TYR A 206 -18.60 -2.18 -9.34
N TRP A 207 -17.81 -3.15 -8.90
CA TRP A 207 -17.19 -3.24 -7.59
C TRP A 207 -15.73 -2.73 -7.58
N GLN A 208 -15.30 -2.04 -8.64
CA GLN A 208 -13.92 -1.60 -8.81
C GLN A 208 -13.85 -0.15 -9.28
N HIS A 209 -12.62 0.30 -9.52
CA HIS A 209 -12.36 1.63 -10.05
C HIS A 209 -11.25 1.56 -11.10
N ALA A 210 -11.24 2.55 -11.98
CA ALA A 210 -10.14 2.81 -12.88
C ALA A 210 -9.58 4.20 -12.63
N TRP A 211 -8.27 4.29 -12.42
CA TRP A 211 -7.56 5.55 -12.26
C TRP A 211 -6.80 5.84 -13.56
N LEU A 212 -7.36 6.71 -14.39
CA LEU A 212 -6.97 6.87 -15.79
C LEU A 212 -6.30 8.24 -16.02
N PRO A 213 -4.97 8.29 -16.24
CA PRO A 213 -4.26 9.55 -16.52
C PRO A 213 -4.65 10.11 -17.88
N LEU A 214 -5.12 11.36 -17.89
CA LEU A 214 -5.60 12.04 -19.09
C LEU A 214 -4.44 12.43 -20.01
N THR A 215 -4.57 12.15 -21.31
CA THR A 215 -3.59 12.55 -22.33
C THR A 215 -4.13 13.66 -23.21
N ASN A 216 -5.34 13.49 -23.73
CA ASN A 216 -5.94 14.43 -24.66
C ASN A 216 -7.44 14.58 -24.42
N VAL A 217 -7.98 15.75 -24.79
CA VAL A 217 -9.41 16.04 -24.81
C VAL A 217 -9.75 16.63 -26.17
N ASP A 218 -10.62 15.96 -26.90
CA ASP A 218 -11.25 16.51 -28.11
C ASP A 218 -12.62 17.09 -27.72
N LEU A 219 -12.72 18.42 -27.68
CA LEU A 219 -13.95 19.12 -27.32
C LEU A 219 -15.02 19.03 -28.42
N ALA A 220 -14.63 18.87 -29.69
CA ALA A 220 -15.59 18.77 -30.79
C ALA A 220 -16.33 17.43 -30.77
N SER A 221 -15.61 16.33 -30.55
CA SER A 221 -16.22 15.00 -30.39
C SER A 221 -16.61 14.65 -28.96
N ARG A 222 -16.30 15.53 -28.00
CA ARG A 222 -16.40 15.33 -26.54
C ARG A 222 -15.74 14.02 -26.09
N THR A 223 -14.55 13.73 -26.61
CA THR A 223 -13.81 12.51 -26.29
C THR A 223 -12.62 12.80 -25.39
N ALA A 224 -12.57 12.13 -24.23
CA ALA A 224 -11.38 12.11 -23.37
C ALA A 224 -10.53 10.88 -23.68
N TYR A 225 -9.22 11.06 -23.79
CA TYR A 225 -8.24 10.01 -24.08
C TYR A 225 -7.30 9.85 -22.88
N PHE A 226 -6.96 8.62 -22.56
CA PHE A 226 -6.16 8.27 -21.39
C PHE A 226 -4.93 7.46 -21.78
N THR A 227 -3.86 7.59 -20.99
CA THR A 227 -2.61 6.85 -21.17
C THR A 227 -2.85 5.35 -21.02
N TRP A 228 -3.72 4.98 -20.07
CA TRP A 228 -4.06 3.61 -19.74
C TRP A 228 -5.52 3.32 -20.06
N GLY A 229 -5.88 2.04 -20.10
CA GLY A 229 -7.26 1.63 -20.23
C GLY A 229 -7.60 0.49 -19.30
N THR A 230 -8.89 0.21 -19.16
CA THR A 230 -9.40 -0.93 -18.40
C THR A 230 -9.98 -1.97 -19.36
N PHE A 231 -9.77 -3.26 -19.11
CA PHE A 231 -10.47 -4.29 -19.90
C PHE A 231 -11.98 -4.32 -19.59
N MET A 232 -12.35 -3.93 -18.36
CA MET A 232 -13.73 -3.84 -17.90
C MET A 232 -14.44 -2.64 -18.55
N PRO A 233 -15.66 -2.81 -19.08
CA PRO A 233 -16.42 -1.69 -19.66
C PRO A 233 -16.66 -0.56 -18.64
N LEU A 234 -16.65 0.69 -19.12
CA LEU A 234 -16.85 1.90 -18.31
C LEU A 234 -18.35 2.18 -18.09
N VAL A 235 -19.07 1.21 -17.51
CA VAL A 235 -20.50 1.31 -17.18
C VAL A 235 -20.72 1.07 -15.69
N HIS A 236 -21.82 1.59 -15.14
CA HIS A 236 -22.16 1.48 -13.73
C HIS A 236 -22.46 0.04 -13.30
N SER A 237 -23.24 -0.70 -14.10
CA SER A 237 -23.65 -2.07 -13.82
C SER A 237 -23.61 -2.92 -15.10
N HIS A 238 -23.07 -4.13 -14.99
CA HIS A 238 -23.13 -5.14 -16.05
C HIS A 238 -24.24 -6.11 -15.64
N PRO A 239 -25.08 -6.60 -16.56
CA PRO A 239 -26.10 -7.61 -16.25
C PRO A 239 -25.52 -8.98 -15.83
N SER A 240 -24.23 -9.11 -15.52
CA SER A 240 -23.55 -10.40 -15.27
C SER A 240 -23.73 -10.99 -13.87
N HIS A 241 -24.38 -10.33 -12.92
CA HIS A 241 -24.67 -10.95 -11.61
C HIS A 241 -25.90 -11.90 -11.63
N GLY A 242 -26.28 -12.43 -12.79
CA GLY A 242 -27.40 -13.36 -12.85
C GLY A 242 -27.77 -13.97 -14.19
N VAL A 243 -26.88 -14.11 -15.18
CA VAL A 243 -27.25 -14.93 -16.35
C VAL A 243 -26.06 -15.68 -16.98
N ALA A 244 -26.29 -16.99 -17.04
CA ALA A 244 -25.54 -18.09 -17.66
C ALA A 244 -25.44 -18.01 -19.19
N ASP A 245 -24.28 -18.36 -19.76
CA ASP A 245 -24.09 -18.84 -21.15
C ASP A 245 -24.55 -17.98 -22.35
N TRP A 246 -25.07 -16.77 -22.17
CA TRP A 246 -25.70 -15.88 -23.17
C TRP A 246 -24.94 -14.56 -23.46
N ILE A 247 -23.67 -14.41 -23.08
CA ILE A 247 -22.75 -13.52 -23.85
C ILE A 247 -22.81 -13.88 -25.36
N LYS A 248 -23.32 -15.07 -25.69
CA LYS A 248 -22.94 -15.88 -26.82
C LYS A 248 -23.52 -15.52 -28.18
N GLN A 249 -24.48 -14.61 -28.41
CA GLN A 249 -24.93 -14.41 -29.81
C GLN A 249 -25.17 -12.99 -30.30
N GLU A 250 -25.68 -12.05 -29.50
CA GLU A 250 -26.28 -10.85 -30.07
C GLU A 250 -26.15 -9.66 -29.11
N THR A 251 -25.46 -8.60 -29.52
CA THR A 251 -26.03 -7.26 -29.29
C THR A 251 -25.88 -6.37 -30.53
N PRO A 252 -26.65 -6.64 -31.59
CA PRO A 252 -27.44 -5.60 -32.26
C PRO A 252 -28.74 -5.41 -31.44
N TYR A 253 -29.07 -4.26 -30.83
CA TYR A 253 -30.47 -3.81 -30.49
C TYR A 253 -30.62 -2.75 -29.37
N PRO A 254 -31.76 -2.01 -29.36
CA PRO A 254 -31.84 -0.58 -29.17
C PRO A 254 -32.95 -0.22 -28.17
N HIS A 255 -32.75 -0.53 -26.89
CA HIS A 255 -33.59 0.03 -25.83
C HIS A 255 -32.66 0.61 -24.76
N GLN A 256 -32.51 1.93 -24.83
CA GLN A 256 -31.52 2.79 -24.20
C GLN A 256 -31.68 2.98 -22.68
N THR A 257 -32.15 1.98 -21.92
CA THR A 257 -32.45 2.21 -20.48
C THR A 257 -31.57 1.47 -19.49
N TRP A 258 -30.58 0.67 -19.94
CA TRP A 258 -29.84 -0.21 -19.00
C TRP A 258 -28.30 -0.16 -19.06
N TYR A 259 -27.70 0.72 -19.87
CA TYR A 259 -26.26 1.04 -19.80
C TYR A 259 -26.06 2.44 -19.22
N LEU A 260 -26.28 2.60 -17.91
CA LEU A 260 -25.82 3.83 -17.26
C LEU A 260 -24.29 3.84 -17.33
N GLY A 261 -23.72 4.82 -18.03
CA GLY A 261 -22.27 5.02 -18.06
C GLY A 261 -21.72 5.18 -16.65
N ALA A 262 -20.49 4.72 -16.44
CA ALA A 262 -19.85 4.73 -15.14
C ALA A 262 -19.81 6.16 -14.55
N SER A 263 -19.90 6.23 -13.22
CA SER A 263 -19.73 7.50 -12.52
C SER A 263 -18.25 7.84 -12.48
N TYR A 264 -17.87 9.09 -12.65
CA TYR A 264 -16.47 9.50 -12.56
C TYR A 264 -16.32 10.90 -11.99
N PHE A 265 -15.11 11.19 -11.54
CA PHE A 265 -14.64 12.54 -11.29
C PHE A 265 -13.20 12.69 -11.81
N MET A 266 -12.85 13.92 -12.16
CA MET A 266 -11.51 14.31 -12.56
C MET A 266 -10.75 14.73 -11.31
N ASP A 267 -9.75 13.97 -10.94
CA ASP A 267 -8.83 14.23 -9.84
C ASP A 267 -7.67 15.11 -10.29
N ASN A 268 -7.18 15.95 -9.38
CA ASN A 268 -6.02 16.85 -9.56
C ASN A 268 -6.22 17.98 -10.57
N VAL A 269 -7.38 18.62 -10.57
CA VAL A 269 -7.68 19.75 -11.48
C VAL A 269 -7.25 21.07 -10.85
N PHE A 270 -6.23 21.75 -11.40
CA PHE A 270 -5.66 22.96 -10.80
C PHE A 270 -6.66 24.11 -10.68
N GLU A 271 -7.53 24.26 -11.68
CA GLU A 271 -8.57 25.29 -11.74
C GLU A 271 -9.67 25.10 -10.68
N GLU A 272 -9.70 23.94 -10.03
CA GLU A 272 -10.61 23.62 -8.92
C GLU A 272 -9.93 23.72 -7.53
N LEU A 273 -8.67 24.15 -7.45
CA LEU A 273 -8.01 24.41 -6.16
C LEU A 273 -8.59 25.66 -5.48
N ARG A 274 -9.56 25.45 -4.59
CA ARG A 274 -10.40 26.52 -4.01
C ARG A 274 -10.75 26.34 -2.54
N GLU A 275 -10.77 25.11 -2.03
CA GLU A 275 -11.32 24.82 -0.71
C GLU A 275 -10.21 24.61 0.34
N PRO A 276 -10.42 25.05 1.60
CA PRO A 276 -9.53 24.76 2.71
C PRO A 276 -9.22 23.26 2.83
N GLY A 277 -7.95 22.95 3.06
CA GLY A 277 -7.44 21.60 3.15
C GLY A 277 -7.09 20.94 1.80
N GLN A 278 -7.29 21.62 0.68
CA GLN A 278 -6.86 21.17 -0.64
C GLN A 278 -5.41 21.54 -0.95
N TRP A 279 -4.75 20.76 -1.79
CA TRP A 279 -3.40 21.04 -2.27
C TRP A 279 -3.22 20.68 -3.75
N TYR A 280 -2.23 21.31 -4.40
CA TYR A 280 -1.86 21.02 -5.78
C TYR A 280 -0.35 21.14 -5.96
N LEU A 281 0.26 20.18 -6.67
CA LEU A 281 1.66 20.22 -7.05
C LEU A 281 1.79 20.58 -8.53
N ASP A 282 2.18 21.83 -8.79
CA ASP A 282 2.47 22.32 -10.13
C ASP A 282 3.89 21.88 -10.52
N ARG A 283 3.98 20.76 -11.23
CA ARG A 283 5.26 20.12 -11.53
C ARG A 283 6.13 20.95 -12.48
N PRO A 284 5.61 21.50 -13.59
CA PRO A 284 6.42 22.36 -14.47
C PRO A 284 6.93 23.61 -13.75
N ALA A 285 6.14 24.19 -12.85
CA ALA A 285 6.61 25.31 -12.03
C ALA A 285 7.46 24.87 -10.84
N GLY A 286 7.47 23.60 -10.44
CA GLY A 286 8.11 23.14 -9.20
C GLY A 286 7.53 23.84 -7.97
N ARG A 287 6.21 23.99 -7.89
CA ARG A 287 5.54 24.69 -6.77
C ARG A 287 4.46 23.84 -6.16
N LEU A 288 4.44 23.79 -4.84
CA LEU A 288 3.37 23.18 -4.06
C LEU A 288 2.48 24.27 -3.48
N TYR A 289 1.17 24.17 -3.72
CA TYR A 289 0.15 25.04 -3.16
C TYR A 289 -0.71 24.25 -2.16
N TYR A 290 -1.03 24.85 -1.02
CA TYR A 290 -1.94 24.31 -0.02
C TYR A 290 -2.86 25.43 0.47
N ILE A 291 -4.18 25.20 0.45
CA ILE A 291 -5.13 26.14 1.04
C ILE A 291 -5.29 25.76 2.53
N PRO A 292 -4.82 26.59 3.48
CA PRO A 292 -4.84 26.23 4.89
C PRO A 292 -6.26 26.08 5.43
N LEU A 293 -6.45 25.13 6.35
CA LEU A 293 -7.64 25.10 7.20
C LEU A 293 -7.67 26.31 8.14
N PRO A 294 -8.85 26.70 8.64
CA PRO A 294 -8.94 27.71 9.69
C PRO A 294 -8.00 27.40 10.87
N GLY A 295 -7.12 28.35 11.22
CA GLY A 295 -6.14 28.21 12.30
C GLY A 295 -4.75 27.69 11.86
N GLU A 296 -4.62 27.19 10.62
CA GLU A 296 -3.31 26.82 10.08
C GLU A 296 -2.55 28.04 9.54
N SER A 297 -1.25 28.07 9.77
CA SER A 297 -0.36 29.15 9.32
C SER A 297 0.96 28.58 8.83
N ALA A 298 1.74 29.36 8.07
CA ALA A 298 3.06 28.94 7.63
C ALA A 298 3.99 28.54 8.79
N ALA A 299 3.84 29.14 9.97
CA ALA A 299 4.67 28.88 11.14
C ALA A 299 4.29 27.58 11.89
N SER A 300 3.01 27.19 11.83
CA SER A 300 2.50 26.00 12.54
C SER A 300 2.34 24.78 11.63
N LEU A 301 2.56 24.91 10.32
CA LEU A 301 2.30 23.86 9.35
C LEU A 301 3.30 22.70 9.46
N GLU A 302 2.82 21.52 9.83
CA GLU A 302 3.56 20.27 9.71
C GLU A 302 3.11 19.52 8.46
N ALA A 303 3.85 19.70 7.36
CA ALA A 303 3.55 19.05 6.09
C ALA A 303 4.57 17.94 5.77
N TRP A 304 4.08 16.76 5.38
CA TRP A 304 4.87 15.61 4.97
C TRP A 304 4.46 15.14 3.58
N ALA A 305 5.43 14.94 2.69
CA ALA A 305 5.23 14.34 1.39
C ALA A 305 6.03 13.02 1.30
N PRO A 306 5.39 11.91 0.91
CA PRO A 306 6.05 10.61 0.89
C PRO A 306 7.00 10.44 -0.30
N ARG A 307 7.93 9.52 -0.13
CA ARG A 307 8.89 9.10 -1.17
C ARG A 307 8.86 7.61 -1.42
N LEU A 308 8.65 6.84 -0.36
CA LEU A 308 8.70 5.38 -0.42
C LEU A 308 7.29 4.80 -0.44
N THR A 309 7.09 3.78 -1.26
CA THR A 309 5.83 3.02 -1.34
C THR A 309 5.82 1.81 -0.39
N ASN A 310 7.00 1.30 -0.03
CA ASN A 310 7.21 0.19 0.91
C ASN A 310 8.41 0.50 1.83
N TYR A 311 8.42 -0.04 3.05
CA TYR A 311 9.48 0.22 4.04
C TYR A 311 10.31 -1.00 4.37
N PHE A 312 9.67 -2.15 4.56
CA PHE A 312 10.35 -3.40 4.89
C PHE A 312 9.87 -4.52 3.99
N SER A 313 10.80 -5.20 3.34
CA SER A 313 10.54 -6.38 2.52
C SER A 313 11.39 -7.55 3.01
N PHE A 314 10.74 -8.64 3.41
CA PHE A 314 11.37 -9.86 3.88
C PHE A 314 11.13 -10.95 2.84
N GLN A 315 12.20 -11.37 2.15
CA GLN A 315 12.15 -12.23 0.97
C GLN A 315 12.96 -13.52 1.14
N GLY A 316 12.25 -14.64 1.37
CA GLY A 316 12.77 -15.99 1.22
C GLY A 316 12.57 -16.49 -0.21
N ASP A 317 13.33 -17.51 -0.59
CA ASP A 317 13.19 -18.19 -1.88
C ASP A 317 12.31 -19.43 -1.70
N TRP A 318 11.00 -19.19 -1.53
CA TRP A 318 10.03 -20.26 -1.30
C TRP A 318 9.98 -21.26 -2.47
N ARG A 319 10.26 -20.82 -3.71
CA ARG A 319 10.33 -21.75 -4.86
C ARG A 319 11.43 -22.79 -4.69
N LYS A 320 12.56 -22.40 -4.10
CA LYS A 320 13.63 -23.35 -3.71
C LYS A 320 13.43 -23.99 -2.33
N GLY A 321 12.32 -23.70 -1.65
CA GLY A 321 12.03 -24.20 -0.31
C GLY A 321 12.89 -23.57 0.77
N VAL A 322 13.41 -22.36 0.55
CA VAL A 322 14.29 -21.67 1.50
C VAL A 322 13.53 -20.51 2.13
N TYR A 323 13.36 -20.58 3.46
CA TYR A 323 12.48 -19.68 4.19
C TYR A 323 13.20 -18.90 5.27
N LEU A 324 12.71 -17.69 5.44
CA LEU A 324 13.05 -16.72 6.45
C LEU A 324 12.25 -17.03 7.74
N THR A 325 12.89 -17.41 8.86
CA THR A 325 12.17 -17.93 10.06
C THR A 325 12.40 -17.15 11.36
N GLY A 326 11.33 -16.57 11.94
CA GLY A 326 11.38 -15.84 13.20
C GLY A 326 11.54 -14.33 13.03
N LEU A 327 10.48 -13.67 12.54
CA LEU A 327 10.38 -12.20 12.55
C LEU A 327 9.41 -11.73 13.61
N THR A 328 9.76 -10.64 14.27
CA THR A 328 8.80 -9.89 15.07
C THR A 328 8.92 -8.40 14.80
N ILE A 329 7.80 -7.75 14.54
CA ILE A 329 7.67 -6.29 14.50
C ILE A 329 6.63 -5.90 15.55
N GLU A 330 6.99 -5.04 16.50
CA GLU A 330 6.15 -4.81 17.68
C GLU A 330 6.15 -3.35 18.16
N GLY A 331 4.96 -2.78 18.38
CA GLY A 331 4.80 -1.47 19.03
C GLY A 331 5.22 -0.26 18.18
N ILE A 332 5.31 -0.40 16.85
CA ILE A 332 5.82 0.65 15.95
C ILE A 332 4.66 1.32 15.19
N SER A 333 4.72 2.64 15.05
CA SER A 333 3.83 3.38 14.16
C SER A 333 4.48 3.59 12.79
N PHE A 334 3.85 3.15 11.71
CA PHE A 334 4.28 3.41 10.34
C PHE A 334 3.37 4.45 9.68
N ARG A 335 3.98 5.50 9.13
CA ARG A 335 3.24 6.63 8.54
C ARG A 335 3.81 7.14 7.23
N HIS A 336 2.93 7.57 6.33
CA HIS A 336 3.26 8.30 5.09
C HIS A 336 3.97 7.46 4.02
N SER A 337 3.21 6.58 3.35
CA SER A 337 3.68 5.96 2.09
C SER A 337 3.15 6.67 0.86
N GLU A 338 3.91 6.59 -0.22
CA GLU A 338 3.51 7.03 -1.55
C GLU A 338 2.72 5.91 -2.25
N ILE A 339 2.08 6.27 -3.36
CA ILE A 339 1.38 5.36 -4.25
C ILE A 339 2.33 4.90 -5.36
N ASP A 340 2.38 3.60 -5.63
CA ASP A 340 3.00 3.12 -6.87
C ASP A 340 2.05 3.30 -8.05
N HIS A 341 2.06 4.50 -8.65
CA HIS A 341 1.23 4.81 -9.80
C HIS A 341 1.39 3.80 -10.94
N GLN A 342 2.60 3.24 -11.17
CA GLN A 342 2.80 2.30 -12.28
C GLN A 342 2.12 0.96 -12.04
N ALA A 343 1.96 0.54 -10.77
CA ALA A 343 1.21 -0.67 -10.41
C ALA A 343 -0.28 -0.59 -10.79
N HIS A 344 -0.80 0.61 -11.07
CA HIS A 344 -2.17 0.85 -11.54
C HIS A 344 -2.29 0.92 -13.07
N ARG A 345 -1.24 0.60 -13.82
CA ARG A 345 -1.33 0.46 -15.27
C ARG A 345 -2.34 -0.61 -15.64
N GLY A 346 -3.39 -0.20 -16.33
CA GLY A 346 -4.33 -1.16 -16.91
C GLY A 346 -5.37 -1.68 -15.93
N THR A 347 -5.75 -0.91 -14.89
CA THR A 347 -6.68 -1.31 -13.81
C THR A 347 -7.99 -1.93 -14.32
N GLY A 348 -7.90 -3.23 -14.56
CA GLY A 348 -8.93 -4.22 -14.50
C GLY A 348 -8.19 -5.40 -13.91
N ASN A 349 -8.27 -5.56 -12.61
CA ASN A 349 -8.04 -6.85 -12.00
C ASN A 349 -9.35 -7.18 -11.30
N TRP A 350 -9.73 -8.45 -11.37
CA TRP A 350 -11.06 -8.88 -11.02
C TRP A 350 -11.41 -8.61 -9.54
N TRP A 351 -10.41 -8.45 -8.65
CA TRP A 351 -10.57 -8.30 -7.20
C TRP A 351 -9.39 -7.54 -6.55
N GLY A 352 -9.68 -6.73 -5.52
CA GLY A 352 -8.76 -6.53 -4.39
C GLY A 352 -7.90 -5.27 -4.33
N ASN A 353 -7.07 -5.23 -3.29
CA ASN A 353 -6.17 -4.13 -2.92
C ASN A 353 -5.05 -3.97 -3.94
N TYR A 354 -4.84 -2.71 -4.35
CA TYR A 354 -3.84 -2.35 -5.34
C TYR A 354 -2.53 -1.92 -4.70
N GLY A 355 -1.43 -2.11 -5.45
CA GLY A 355 -0.12 -1.56 -5.15
C GLY A 355 0.66 -2.24 -4.01
N PRO A 356 1.89 -1.77 -3.75
CA PRO A 356 2.73 -2.21 -2.64
C PRO A 356 2.07 -2.04 -1.27
N SER A 357 2.55 -2.86 -0.32
CA SER A 357 2.30 -2.67 1.10
C SER A 357 3.54 -2.12 1.79
N LEU A 358 3.36 -1.47 2.93
CA LEU A 358 4.49 -1.01 3.76
C LEU A 358 5.40 -2.15 4.23
N LEU A 359 4.79 -3.24 4.71
CA LEU A 359 5.49 -4.45 5.14
C LEU A 359 5.14 -5.59 4.18
N ILE A 360 6.16 -6.22 3.61
CA ILE A 360 6.01 -7.31 2.65
C ILE A 360 6.75 -8.55 3.16
N PHE A 361 6.06 -9.67 3.25
CA PHE A 361 6.61 -10.95 3.67
C PHE A 361 6.37 -11.99 2.58
N SER A 362 7.44 -12.55 2.02
CA SER A 362 7.37 -13.66 1.06
C SER A 362 8.36 -14.73 1.47
N GLY A 363 7.95 -16.00 1.46
CA GLY A 363 8.85 -17.08 1.84
C GLY A 363 9.26 -17.03 3.31
N THR A 364 8.34 -16.73 4.23
CA THR A 364 8.63 -16.59 5.67
C THR A 364 7.93 -17.63 6.54
N ARG A 365 8.46 -17.86 7.74
CA ARG A 365 7.94 -18.76 8.77
C ARG A 365 8.00 -18.05 10.12
N GLN A 366 7.03 -18.27 11.00
CA GLN A 366 7.03 -17.71 12.36
C GLN A 366 7.18 -16.17 12.33
N VAL A 367 6.20 -15.51 11.74
CA VAL A 367 6.14 -14.05 11.65
C VAL A 367 5.12 -13.52 12.65
N ALA A 368 5.50 -12.48 13.37
CA ALA A 368 4.58 -11.73 14.24
C ALA A 368 4.65 -10.23 13.94
N VAL A 369 3.50 -9.61 13.69
CA VAL A 369 3.33 -8.15 13.66
C VAL A 369 2.29 -7.81 14.72
N ARG A 370 2.75 -7.17 15.81
CA ARG A 370 1.95 -6.94 17.02
C ARG A 370 1.90 -5.48 17.41
N ASP A 371 0.73 -5.03 17.86
CA ASP A 371 0.54 -3.71 18.49
C ASP A 371 1.11 -2.54 17.67
N CYS A 372 1.15 -2.69 16.34
CA CYS A 372 1.65 -1.66 15.43
C CYS A 372 0.50 -0.75 14.97
N VAL A 373 0.85 0.48 14.57
CA VAL A 373 -0.08 1.44 13.97
C VAL A 373 0.31 1.68 12.53
N PHE A 374 -0.64 1.61 11.61
CA PHE A 374 -0.49 1.90 10.19
C PHE A 374 -1.43 3.05 9.84
N GLU A 375 -0.88 4.24 9.59
CA GLU A 375 -1.68 5.44 9.44
C GLU A 375 -1.20 6.32 8.29
N SER A 376 -2.11 6.99 7.59
CA SER A 376 -1.74 7.93 6.51
C SER A 376 -0.95 7.25 5.39
N LEU A 377 -1.49 6.17 4.83
CA LEU A 377 -0.80 5.36 3.81
C LEU A 377 -1.28 5.68 2.40
N GLY A 378 -0.37 5.74 1.44
CA GLY A 378 -0.71 5.83 0.02
C GLY A 378 -1.49 4.60 -0.45
N GLU A 379 -1.11 3.42 0.03
CA GLU A 379 -1.68 2.13 -0.36
C GLU A 379 -1.91 1.22 0.84
N CYS A 380 -1.36 0.01 0.85
CA CYS A 380 -1.69 -1.06 1.79
C CYS A 380 -0.72 -1.13 2.99
N GLY A 381 -1.16 -1.68 4.10
CA GLY A 381 -0.34 -1.84 5.31
C GLY A 381 0.60 -3.05 5.22
N ILE A 382 0.03 -4.26 5.18
CA ILE A 382 0.78 -5.52 5.26
C ILE A 382 0.47 -6.40 4.04
N ASP A 383 1.50 -7.02 3.47
CA ASP A 383 1.40 -8.05 2.43
C ASP A 383 2.06 -9.35 2.90
N ILE A 384 1.25 -10.38 3.14
CA ILE A 384 1.70 -11.77 3.28
C ILE A 384 1.57 -12.41 1.90
N ALA A 385 2.65 -12.32 1.13
CA ALA A 385 2.72 -12.86 -0.22
C ALA A 385 2.86 -14.40 -0.18
N TYR A 386 3.44 -14.98 -1.24
CA TYR A 386 3.52 -16.43 -1.37
C TYR A 386 4.50 -17.10 -0.42
N GLY A 387 4.18 -18.35 -0.07
CA GLY A 387 5.05 -19.28 0.64
C GLY A 387 5.27 -18.92 2.10
N ASN A 388 4.22 -18.57 2.83
CA ASN A 388 4.30 -18.16 4.23
C ASN A 388 3.61 -19.17 5.16
N SER A 389 4.12 -19.38 6.38
CA SER A 389 3.34 -20.11 7.40
C SER A 389 3.63 -19.67 8.81
N ASP A 390 2.67 -19.91 9.71
CA ASP A 390 2.72 -19.50 11.11
C ASP A 390 2.93 -17.97 11.21
N VAL A 391 1.88 -17.25 10.79
CA VAL A 391 1.87 -15.79 10.70
C VAL A 391 0.83 -15.25 11.66
N GLU A 392 1.24 -14.37 12.56
CA GLU A 392 0.40 -13.66 13.51
C GLU A 392 0.38 -12.17 13.21
N LEU A 393 -0.81 -11.63 12.93
CA LEU A 393 -1.06 -10.20 12.79
C LEU A 393 -2.09 -9.83 13.88
N SER A 394 -1.61 -9.34 15.03
CA SER A 394 -2.44 -9.15 16.23
C SER A 394 -2.34 -7.76 16.85
N GLY A 395 -3.44 -7.24 17.40
CA GLY A 395 -3.46 -5.96 18.14
C GLY A 395 -3.14 -4.72 17.30
N ASN A 396 -3.04 -4.84 15.97
CA ASN A 396 -2.63 -3.73 15.12
C ASN A 396 -3.79 -2.78 14.83
N ARG A 397 -3.46 -1.52 14.57
CA ARG A 397 -4.42 -0.47 14.23
C ARG A 397 -4.12 0.11 12.85
N PHE A 398 -5.14 0.21 12.01
CA PHE A 398 -5.04 0.75 10.67
C PHE A 398 -6.02 1.92 10.47
N ARG A 399 -5.54 3.07 9.98
CA ARG A 399 -6.33 4.30 9.79
C ARG A 399 -5.88 5.06 8.55
N ASP A 400 -6.82 5.68 7.84
CA ASP A 400 -6.52 6.52 6.66
C ASP A 400 -5.61 5.79 5.65
N LEU A 401 -6.14 4.73 5.05
CA LEU A 401 -5.44 3.89 4.07
C LEU A 401 -5.93 4.23 2.67
N GLY A 402 -5.01 4.48 1.75
CA GLY A 402 -5.39 4.68 0.35
C GLY A 402 -5.96 3.41 -0.28
N SER A 403 -5.44 2.24 0.10
CA SER A 403 -5.93 0.90 -0.26
C SER A 403 -6.52 0.19 0.97
N GLY A 404 -6.47 -1.14 1.03
CA GLY A 404 -6.84 -1.94 2.21
C GLY A 404 -5.73 -2.09 3.26
N ALA A 405 -5.99 -2.84 4.33
CA ALA A 405 -5.07 -2.98 5.45
C ALA A 405 -4.09 -4.16 5.26
N ILE A 406 -4.63 -5.34 4.98
CA ILE A 406 -3.88 -6.60 4.94
C ILE A 406 -4.23 -7.36 3.67
N LYS A 407 -3.20 -7.75 2.92
CA LYS A 407 -3.27 -8.75 1.85
C LYS A 407 -2.58 -10.01 2.34
N ALA A 408 -3.21 -11.17 2.18
CA ALA A 408 -2.63 -12.45 2.56
C ALA A 408 -2.99 -13.51 1.52
N VAL A 409 -2.02 -13.91 0.71
CA VAL A 409 -2.26 -14.67 -0.53
C VAL A 409 -1.29 -15.84 -0.63
N GLY A 410 -1.82 -17.06 -0.73
CA GLY A 410 -1.06 -18.25 -1.14
C GLY A 410 -1.05 -18.47 -2.65
N THR A 411 -0.21 -19.38 -3.14
CA THR A 411 -0.21 -19.75 -4.56
C THR A 411 -1.38 -20.65 -4.93
N TRP A 412 -1.81 -20.60 -6.20
CA TRP A 412 -2.89 -21.45 -6.72
C TRP A 412 -2.55 -22.21 -8.02
N ARG A 413 -1.56 -21.75 -8.81
CA ARG A 413 -1.15 -22.37 -10.08
C ARG A 413 0.33 -22.11 -10.39
N GLU A 414 1.22 -22.76 -9.66
CA GLU A 414 2.63 -22.86 -10.01
C GLU A 414 2.91 -24.01 -10.99
N LYS A 415 4.11 -24.04 -11.58
CA LYS A 415 4.46 -24.97 -12.66
C LYS A 415 4.48 -26.42 -12.18
N THR A 416 4.77 -26.65 -10.90
CA THR A 416 4.83 -28.00 -10.32
C THR A 416 4.00 -28.13 -9.03
N PRO A 417 3.54 -29.34 -8.68
CA PRO A 417 2.89 -29.58 -7.39
C PRO A 417 3.76 -29.17 -6.18
N GLU A 418 5.08 -29.35 -6.26
CA GLU A 418 6.01 -28.97 -5.19
C GLU A 418 6.08 -27.45 -5.01
N GLU A 419 6.09 -26.68 -6.10
CA GLU A 419 6.04 -25.22 -6.02
C GLU A 419 4.70 -24.75 -5.44
N ASN A 420 3.59 -25.38 -5.82
CA ASN A 420 2.29 -25.10 -5.22
C ASN A 420 2.28 -25.37 -3.71
N GLU A 421 2.87 -26.48 -3.26
CA GLU A 421 2.95 -26.81 -1.83
C GLU A 421 3.86 -25.84 -1.06
N ARG A 422 5.00 -25.45 -1.65
CA ARG A 422 5.93 -24.48 -1.04
C ARG A 422 5.35 -23.06 -0.98
N GLY A 423 4.53 -22.70 -1.96
CA GLY A 423 3.91 -21.39 -2.10
C GLY A 423 2.66 -21.16 -1.27
N ARG A 424 2.17 -22.17 -0.54
CA ARG A 424 0.95 -22.05 0.28
C ARG A 424 1.11 -21.03 1.41
N LEU A 425 -0.01 -20.45 1.78
CA LEU A 425 -0.18 -19.75 3.04
C LEU A 425 -0.88 -20.67 4.04
N THR A 426 -0.25 -20.98 5.17
CA THR A 426 -0.88 -21.83 6.22
C THR A 426 -0.72 -21.26 7.62
N GLN A 427 -1.67 -21.55 8.52
CA GLN A 427 -1.62 -21.10 9.92
C GLN A 427 -1.53 -19.57 10.06
N LEU A 428 -2.34 -18.86 9.27
CA LEU A 428 -2.49 -17.41 9.39
C LEU A 428 -3.43 -17.07 10.54
N ARG A 429 -3.03 -16.20 11.45
CA ARG A 429 -3.85 -15.64 12.52
C ARG A 429 -3.92 -14.12 12.34
N VAL A 430 -5.10 -13.61 12.05
CA VAL A 430 -5.38 -12.17 12.03
C VAL A 430 -6.39 -11.90 13.13
N THR A 431 -5.94 -11.41 14.28
CA THR A 431 -6.81 -11.26 15.45
C THR A 431 -6.68 -9.91 16.13
N ASP A 432 -7.75 -9.44 16.78
CA ASP A 432 -7.68 -8.26 17.68
C ASP A 432 -7.23 -6.96 16.99
N ASN A 433 -7.37 -6.86 15.66
CA ASN A 433 -6.98 -5.67 14.92
C ASN A 433 -8.15 -4.66 14.82
N ASP A 434 -7.83 -3.37 14.83
CA ASP A 434 -8.78 -2.26 14.61
C ASP A 434 -8.48 -1.58 13.26
N ILE A 435 -9.29 -1.89 12.24
CA ILE A 435 -9.16 -1.38 10.88
C ILE A 435 -10.27 -0.36 10.63
N SER A 436 -9.90 0.86 10.26
CA SER A 436 -10.83 1.92 9.89
C SER A 436 -10.31 2.79 8.76
N GLY A 437 -11.22 3.36 7.97
CA GLY A 437 -10.85 4.37 6.98
C GLY A 437 -10.00 3.84 5.83
N TYR A 438 -10.45 2.77 5.15
CA TYR A 438 -9.76 2.19 3.99
C TYR A 438 -10.39 2.59 2.65
N GLY A 439 -9.62 2.41 1.57
CA GLY A 439 -10.03 2.75 0.20
C GLY A 439 -10.02 4.25 -0.11
N ARG A 440 -9.31 5.07 0.68
CA ARG A 440 -9.33 6.54 0.58
C ARG A 440 -8.78 7.10 -0.73
N VAL A 441 -7.98 6.31 -1.44
CA VAL A 441 -7.49 6.63 -2.78
C VAL A 441 -8.06 5.65 -3.81
N PHE A 442 -8.20 4.38 -3.43
CA PHE A 442 -8.61 3.28 -4.27
C PHE A 442 -9.92 2.65 -3.75
N PRO A 443 -11.10 3.15 -4.15
CA PRO A 443 -12.37 2.80 -3.50
C PRO A 443 -12.77 1.32 -3.60
N GLY A 444 -12.27 0.60 -4.60
CA GLY A 444 -12.50 -0.85 -4.77
C GLY A 444 -11.67 -1.75 -3.84
N SER A 445 -10.95 -1.16 -2.88
CA SER A 445 -10.07 -1.89 -1.97
C SER A 445 -10.85 -2.59 -0.85
N VAL A 446 -10.32 -3.72 -0.38
CA VAL A 446 -10.88 -4.56 0.67
C VAL A 446 -10.02 -4.45 1.92
N ALA A 447 -10.63 -4.28 3.11
CA ALA A 447 -9.83 -4.14 4.34
C ALA A 447 -8.88 -5.32 4.58
N LEU A 448 -9.39 -6.55 4.50
CA LEU A 448 -8.62 -7.78 4.68
C LEU A 448 -8.89 -8.76 3.52
N ILE A 449 -7.85 -9.10 2.78
CA ILE A 449 -7.88 -10.11 1.72
C ILE A 449 -7.15 -11.35 2.20
N VAL A 450 -7.83 -12.50 2.17
CA VAL A 450 -7.26 -13.81 2.45
C VAL A 450 -7.60 -14.75 1.31
N GLU A 451 -6.63 -15.05 0.46
CA GLU A 451 -6.79 -15.95 -0.67
C GLU A 451 -5.82 -17.12 -0.54
N MET A 452 -6.24 -18.32 -0.92
CA MET A 452 -5.33 -19.48 -0.98
C MET A 452 -4.60 -19.76 0.33
N ALA A 453 -5.29 -19.50 1.44
CA ALA A 453 -4.81 -19.74 2.78
C ALA A 453 -5.54 -20.92 3.42
N ALA A 454 -4.80 -21.79 4.13
CA ALA A 454 -5.36 -22.91 4.86
C ALA A 454 -5.08 -22.80 6.36
N ARG A 455 -6.00 -23.35 7.18
CA ARG A 455 -5.89 -23.35 8.64
C ARG A 455 -5.76 -21.93 9.22
N SER A 456 -6.49 -20.99 8.64
CA SER A 456 -6.46 -19.58 9.03
C SER A 456 -7.52 -19.26 10.09
N VAL A 457 -7.19 -18.34 11.00
CA VAL A 457 -8.09 -17.80 12.02
C VAL A 457 -8.19 -16.29 11.83
N LEU A 458 -9.39 -15.82 11.53
CA LEU A 458 -9.74 -14.40 11.50
C LEU A 458 -10.74 -14.18 12.62
N ALA A 459 -10.32 -13.59 13.73
CA ALA A 459 -11.16 -13.49 14.94
C ALA A 459 -10.99 -12.14 15.64
N GLN A 460 -12.08 -11.61 16.20
CA GLN A 460 -12.03 -10.43 17.08
C GLN A 460 -11.44 -9.16 16.42
N ASN A 461 -11.48 -9.06 15.08
CA ASN A 461 -11.11 -7.83 14.37
C ASN A 461 -12.31 -6.87 14.31
N ARG A 462 -12.06 -5.59 14.54
CA ARG A 462 -13.02 -4.51 14.29
C ARG A 462 -12.70 -3.88 12.94
N ILE A 463 -13.66 -3.87 12.02
CA ILE A 463 -13.51 -3.25 10.69
C ILE A 463 -14.64 -2.26 10.48
N THR A 464 -14.32 -0.98 10.25
CA THR A 464 -15.31 0.10 10.12
C THR A 464 -14.90 1.12 9.06
N ASP A 465 -15.83 1.99 8.64
CA ASP A 465 -15.51 3.16 7.80
C ASP A 465 -14.76 2.84 6.48
N GLY A 466 -15.19 1.77 5.82
CA GLY A 466 -14.69 1.34 4.52
C GLY A 466 -15.56 1.78 3.35
N TYR A 467 -14.97 1.92 2.16
CA TYR A 467 -15.73 2.19 0.93
C TYR A 467 -16.28 0.92 0.25
N PHE A 468 -15.69 -0.24 0.52
CA PHE A 468 -16.08 -1.51 -0.11
C PHE A 468 -16.01 -2.67 0.90
N THR A 469 -15.82 -3.91 0.45
CA THR A 469 -15.86 -5.13 1.27
C THR A 469 -14.87 -5.08 2.44
N ALA A 470 -15.32 -5.54 3.62
CA ALA A 470 -14.49 -5.62 4.82
C ALA A 470 -13.50 -6.79 4.76
N ILE A 471 -13.99 -7.99 4.50
CA ILE A 471 -13.19 -9.21 4.43
C ILE A 471 -13.54 -9.95 3.14
N ASN A 472 -12.54 -10.26 2.32
CA ASN A 472 -12.66 -11.18 1.21
C ASN A 472 -11.85 -12.44 1.51
N CYS A 473 -12.55 -13.57 1.65
CA CYS A 473 -11.94 -14.88 1.73
C CYS A 473 -12.23 -15.63 0.43
N SER A 474 -11.20 -15.87 -0.38
CA SER A 474 -11.40 -16.45 -1.71
C SER A 474 -10.59 -17.74 -1.94
N GLY A 475 -11.22 -18.61 -2.72
CA GLY A 475 -10.67 -19.82 -3.29
C GLY A 475 -10.43 -19.62 -4.79
N GLY A 476 -9.30 -20.05 -5.39
CA GLY A 476 -9.28 -20.34 -6.82
C GLY A 476 -10.34 -21.41 -7.09
N SER A 477 -11.16 -21.21 -8.13
CA SER A 477 -12.17 -22.19 -8.53
C SER A 477 -11.50 -23.54 -8.76
N MET A 478 -11.96 -24.58 -8.04
CA MET A 478 -11.57 -25.98 -8.26
C MET A 478 -12.20 -26.56 -9.54
N ASP A 479 -12.27 -25.77 -10.61
CA ASP A 479 -12.83 -26.22 -11.88
C ASP A 479 -11.71 -26.34 -12.92
N ASN A 480 -11.47 -27.62 -13.25
CA ASN A 480 -10.59 -28.26 -14.23
C ASN A 480 -9.14 -28.49 -13.83
#